data_AF-A0A967CQ33-F1
#
_entry.id   AF-A0A967CQ33-F1
#
_cell.length_a   1.000
_cell.length_b   1.000
_cell.length_c   1.000
_cell.angle_alpha   90.00
_cell.angle_beta   90.00
_cell.angle_gamma   90.00
#
_symmetry.space_group_name_H-M   'P 1'
#
loop_
_entity.id
_entity.type
_entity.pdbx_description
1 polymer ?
#
loop_
_entity_poly.entity_id
_entity_poly.type
_entity_poly.pdbx_seq_one_letter_code
_entity_poly.pdbx_strand_id
1 'polypeptide(L)'
;MWGESNSTRIVWITMLALADKDGDVRASPGGLARLANVSTSECQAALSCFLAPDPESGTPEDDGRRIEQRDGGWFILNYTKYRTLQDAEMRKAQWREGGQRMSTKINTRQHIQKQKQKQKQKQKLR
;
A
#
# COMPACT_ATOMS: atom_id res chain seq x y z
N MET A 1 -4.27 -17.50 1.41
CA MET A 1 -2.92 -16.88 1.47
C MET A 1 -2.12 -17.18 2.73
N TRP A 2 -2.48 -16.70 3.92
CA TRP A 2 -1.60 -16.90 5.09
C TRP A 2 -1.54 -18.33 5.63
N GLY A 3 -2.56 -19.15 5.33
CA GLY A 3 -2.57 -20.60 5.59
C GLY A 3 -1.91 -21.45 4.51
N GLU A 4 -1.38 -20.85 3.44
CA GLU A 4 -0.67 -21.59 2.39
C GLU A 4 0.72 -22.03 2.84
N SER A 5 1.35 -22.90 2.05
CA SER A 5 2.73 -23.32 2.25
C SER A 5 3.70 -22.12 2.32
N ASN A 6 4.85 -22.32 2.98
CA ASN A 6 5.89 -21.28 3.07
C ASN A 6 6.31 -20.79 1.69
N SER A 7 6.56 -21.71 0.75
CA SER A 7 6.97 -21.37 -0.61
C SER A 7 5.90 -20.58 -1.36
N THR A 8 4.61 -20.96 -1.25
CA THR A 8 3.51 -20.18 -1.84
C THR A 8 3.48 -18.75 -1.28
N ARG A 9 3.61 -18.57 0.04
CA ARG A 9 3.64 -17.23 0.65
C ARG A 9 4.85 -16.41 0.20
N ILE A 10 6.02 -17.03 0.09
CA ILE A 10 7.24 -16.36 -0.37
C ILE A 10 7.10 -15.91 -1.84
N VAL A 11 6.59 -16.77 -2.71
CA VAL A 11 6.33 -16.42 -4.12
C VAL A 11 5.35 -15.25 -4.20
N TRP A 12 4.29 -15.26 -3.40
CA TRP A 12 3.32 -14.16 -3.36
C TRP A 12 3.96 -12.82 -2.96
N ILE A 13 4.74 -12.81 -1.87
CA ILE A 13 5.45 -11.61 -1.43
C ILE A 13 6.44 -11.13 -2.49
N THR A 14 7.12 -12.07 -3.15
CA THR A 14 8.04 -11.78 -4.25
C THR A 14 7.31 -11.12 -5.42
N MET A 15 6.15 -11.65 -5.83
CA MET A 15 5.33 -11.02 -6.87
C MET A 15 4.89 -9.61 -6.49
N LEU A 16 4.44 -9.39 -5.25
CA LEU A 16 4.07 -8.05 -4.77
C LEU A 16 5.25 -7.06 -4.77
N ALA A 17 6.46 -7.53 -4.47
CA ALA A 17 7.67 -6.72 -4.50
C ALA A 17 8.15 -6.40 -5.92
N LEU A 18 7.91 -7.30 -6.89
CA LEU A 18 8.25 -7.11 -8.29
C LEU A 18 7.19 -6.37 -9.10
N ALA A 19 5.96 -6.32 -8.60
CA ALA A 19 4.84 -5.68 -9.27
C ALA A 19 5.13 -4.20 -9.50
N ASP A 20 4.88 -3.76 -10.73
CA ASP A 20 5.07 -2.37 -11.10
C ASP A 20 3.93 -1.47 -10.60
N LYS A 21 3.82 -0.26 -11.17
CA LYS A 21 2.83 0.70 -10.69
C LYS A 21 1.39 0.24 -10.89
N ASP A 22 1.13 -0.61 -11.88
CA ASP A 22 -0.19 -1.05 -12.32
C ASP A 22 -0.49 -2.49 -11.88
N GLY A 23 0.50 -3.21 -11.33
CA GLY A 23 0.35 -4.58 -10.83
C GLY A 23 0.92 -5.64 -11.76
N ASP A 24 1.70 -5.23 -12.77
CA ASP A 24 2.36 -6.12 -13.71
C ASP A 24 3.68 -6.64 -13.15
N VAL A 25 3.87 -7.96 -13.24
CA VAL A 25 5.06 -8.68 -12.80
C VAL A 25 5.72 -9.34 -14.00
N ARG A 26 6.83 -8.76 -14.48
CA ARG A 26 7.59 -9.25 -15.63
C ARG A 26 8.61 -10.32 -15.23
N ALA A 27 8.16 -11.57 -15.13
CA ALA A 27 9.02 -12.70 -14.81
C ALA A 27 8.49 -14.01 -15.42
N SER A 28 9.39 -14.82 -15.98
CA SER A 28 9.09 -16.21 -16.33
C SER A 28 8.92 -17.07 -15.06
N PRO A 29 8.24 -18.23 -15.10
CA PRO A 29 8.13 -19.12 -13.94
C PRO A 29 9.49 -19.46 -13.29
N GLY A 30 10.51 -19.77 -14.10
CA GLY A 30 11.85 -20.06 -13.60
C GLY A 30 12.57 -18.83 -13.04
N GLY A 31 12.37 -17.66 -13.66
CA GLY A 31 12.88 -16.39 -13.13
C GLY A 31 12.25 -16.05 -11.79
N LEU A 32 10.95 -16.25 -11.66
CA LEU A 32 10.21 -16.04 -10.42
C LEU A 32 10.65 -17.01 -9.31
N ALA A 33 10.84 -18.30 -9.63
CA ALA A 33 11.36 -19.28 -8.69
C ALA A 33 12.73 -18.87 -8.11
N ARG A 34 13.63 -18.40 -8.99
CA ARG A 34 14.95 -17.90 -8.60
C ARG A 34 14.87 -16.65 -7.72
N LEU A 35 14.02 -15.69 -8.08
CA LEU A 35 13.83 -14.44 -7.31
C LEU A 35 13.21 -14.72 -5.94
N ALA A 36 12.28 -15.67 -5.87
CA ALA A 36 11.64 -16.12 -4.64
C ALA A 36 12.52 -17.07 -3.81
N ASN A 37 13.66 -17.52 -4.35
CA ASN A 37 14.56 -18.49 -3.72
C ASN A 37 13.83 -19.79 -3.29
N VAL A 38 13.00 -20.34 -4.19
CA VAL A 38 12.29 -21.62 -4.03
C VAL A 38 12.60 -22.53 -5.20
N SER A 39 12.25 -23.82 -5.09
CA SER A 39 12.36 -24.73 -6.23
C SER A 39 11.35 -24.40 -7.33
N THR A 40 11.64 -24.80 -8.57
CA THR A 40 10.74 -24.59 -9.71
C THR A 40 9.38 -25.26 -9.49
N SER A 41 9.35 -26.45 -8.87
CA SER A 41 8.11 -27.17 -8.57
C SER A 41 7.25 -26.42 -7.55
N GLU A 42 7.86 -25.88 -6.51
CA GLU A 42 7.17 -25.04 -5.53
C GLU A 42 6.62 -23.75 -6.15
N CYS A 43 7.42 -23.09 -7.00
CA CYS A 43 6.95 -21.91 -7.73
C CYS A 43 5.76 -22.25 -8.63
N GLN A 44 5.81 -23.38 -9.34
CA GLN A 44 4.71 -23.80 -10.21
C GLN A 44 3.45 -24.13 -9.40
N ALA A 45 3.60 -24.80 -8.25
CA ALA A 45 2.48 -25.07 -7.34
C ALA A 45 1.86 -23.77 -6.80
N ALA A 46 2.70 -22.78 -6.45
CA ALA A 46 2.24 -21.47 -6.01
C ALA A 46 1.47 -20.74 -7.13
N LEU A 47 2.01 -20.71 -8.36
CA LEU A 47 1.33 -20.11 -9.51
C LEU A 47 -0.02 -20.78 -9.79
N SER A 48 -0.09 -22.11 -9.74
CA SER A 48 -1.35 -22.84 -9.89
C SER A 48 -2.36 -22.49 -8.79
N CYS A 49 -1.91 -22.33 -7.54
CA CYS A 49 -2.76 -21.86 -6.44
C CYS A 49 -3.31 -20.45 -6.70
N PHE A 50 -2.51 -19.54 -7.27
CA PHE A 50 -2.95 -18.17 -7.54
C PHE A 50 -3.89 -18.03 -8.75
N LEU A 51 -3.75 -18.94 -9.73
CA LEU A 51 -4.60 -19.02 -10.91
C LEU A 51 -5.92 -19.77 -10.65
N ALA A 52 -5.98 -20.58 -9.60
CA ALA A 52 -7.17 -21.31 -9.22
C ALA A 52 -8.26 -20.36 -8.68
N PRO A 53 -9.55 -20.64 -8.98
CA PRO A 53 -10.68 -19.98 -8.34
C PRO A 53 -10.62 -20.07 -6.81
N ASP A 54 -11.04 -19.01 -6.13
CA ASP A 54 -11.13 -18.96 -4.67
C ASP A 54 -12.55 -18.54 -4.24
N PRO A 55 -13.45 -19.50 -4.01
CA PRO A 55 -14.84 -19.24 -3.63
C PRO A 55 -14.99 -18.45 -2.32
N GLU A 56 -14.00 -18.55 -1.43
CA GLU A 56 -13.98 -17.86 -0.13
C GLU A 56 -13.30 -16.48 -0.22
N SER A 57 -12.96 -16.03 -1.44
CA SER A 57 -12.35 -14.72 -1.65
C SER A 57 -13.33 -13.60 -1.27
N GLY A 58 -12.87 -12.66 -0.44
CA GLY A 58 -13.60 -11.41 -0.16
C GLY A 58 -13.69 -10.46 -1.36
N THR A 59 -13.14 -10.85 -2.51
CA THR A 59 -13.22 -10.16 -3.80
C THR A 59 -13.68 -11.20 -4.83
N PRO A 60 -15.01 -11.36 -5.04
CA PRO A 60 -15.57 -12.41 -5.90
C PRO A 60 -15.34 -12.17 -7.41
N GLU A 61 -14.83 -11.00 -7.78
CA GLU A 61 -14.38 -10.70 -9.14
C GLU A 61 -13.34 -11.74 -9.61
N ASP A 62 -13.37 -12.08 -10.91
CA ASP A 62 -12.48 -13.05 -11.55
C ASP A 62 -12.45 -14.45 -10.90
N ASP A 63 -13.59 -14.89 -10.35
CA ASP A 63 -13.74 -16.15 -9.61
C ASP A 63 -12.82 -16.24 -8.38
N GLY A 64 -12.43 -15.10 -7.81
CA GLY A 64 -11.54 -15.04 -6.64
C GLY A 64 -10.06 -15.34 -6.95
N ARG A 65 -9.69 -15.45 -8.23
CA ARG A 65 -8.29 -15.63 -8.65
C ARG A 65 -7.44 -14.45 -8.20
N ARG A 66 -6.15 -14.72 -7.98
CA ARG A 66 -5.21 -13.70 -7.47
C ARG A 66 -4.35 -13.09 -8.56
N ILE A 67 -4.04 -13.89 -9.58
CA ILE A 67 -3.24 -13.46 -10.72
C ILE A 67 -3.88 -13.90 -12.03
N GLU A 68 -3.51 -13.21 -13.09
CA GLU A 68 -3.78 -13.57 -14.48
C GLU A 68 -2.43 -13.69 -15.22
N GLN A 69 -2.33 -14.63 -16.17
CA GLN A 69 -1.16 -14.71 -17.04
C GLN A 69 -1.24 -13.65 -18.14
N ARG A 70 -0.17 -12.89 -18.34
CA ARG A 70 -0.05 -11.87 -19.40
C ARG A 70 1.22 -12.07 -20.21
N ASP A 71 1.29 -11.38 -21.35
CA ASP A 71 2.46 -11.47 -22.22
C ASP A 71 3.73 -11.07 -21.45
N GLY A 72 4.70 -11.98 -21.39
CA GLY A 72 5.95 -11.80 -20.66
C GLY A 72 5.85 -11.87 -19.13
N GLY A 73 4.72 -12.25 -18.52
CA GLY A 73 4.63 -12.34 -17.06
C GLY A 73 3.23 -12.56 -16.49
N TRP A 74 2.93 -11.80 -15.43
CA TRP A 74 1.73 -11.97 -14.60
C TRP A 74 1.12 -10.63 -14.23
N PHE A 75 -0.20 -10.59 -14.10
CA PHE A 75 -0.93 -9.43 -13.60
C PHE A 75 -1.61 -9.77 -12.29
N ILE A 76 -1.48 -8.91 -11.28
CA ILE A 76 -2.13 -9.10 -9.97
C ILE A 76 -3.49 -8.40 -9.98
N LEU A 77 -4.57 -9.20 -10.03
CA LEU A 77 -5.93 -8.72 -10.30
C LEU A 77 -6.41 -7.63 -9.33
N ASN A 78 -6.13 -7.79 -8.03
CA ASN A 78 -6.58 -6.86 -6.99
C ASN A 78 -5.59 -5.74 -6.66
N TYR A 79 -4.48 -5.62 -7.40
CA TYR A 79 -3.40 -4.71 -7.05
C TYR A 79 -3.85 -3.24 -7.01
N THR A 80 -4.45 -2.76 -8.10
CA THR A 80 -4.91 -1.36 -8.23
C THR A 80 -5.96 -1.00 -7.21
N LYS A 81 -6.88 -1.92 -6.89
CA LYS A 81 -7.93 -1.73 -5.88
C LYS A 81 -7.33 -1.43 -4.51
N TYR A 82 -6.38 -2.23 -4.05
CA TYR A 82 -5.75 -2.02 -2.73
C TYR A 82 -4.81 -0.82 -2.72
N ARG A 83 -4.10 -0.54 -3.81
CA ARG A 83 -3.18 0.59 -3.87
C ARG A 83 -3.90 1.94 -3.87
N THR A 84 -4.99 2.06 -4.61
CA THR A 84 -5.82 3.28 -4.60
C THR A 84 -6.43 3.56 -3.23
N LEU A 85 -6.82 2.52 -2.48
CA LEU A 85 -7.27 2.64 -1.09
C LEU A 85 -6.15 3.19 -0.19
N GLN A 86 -4.93 2.63 -0.28
CA GLN A 86 -3.78 3.12 0.49
C GLN A 86 -3.44 4.59 0.16
N ASP A 87 -3.45 4.97 -1.11
CA ASP A 87 -3.19 6.35 -1.55
C ASP A 87 -4.27 7.32 -1.03
N ALA A 88 -5.53 6.90 -1.01
CA ALA A 88 -6.62 7.68 -0.42
C ALA A 88 -6.43 7.89 1.09
N GLU A 89 -6.02 6.86 1.83
CA GLU A 89 -5.74 6.96 3.26
C GLU A 89 -4.53 7.84 3.55
N MET A 90 -3.44 7.70 2.79
CA MET A 90 -2.26 8.55 2.91
C MET A 90 -2.59 10.02 2.67
N ARG A 91 -3.38 10.33 1.62
CA ARG A 91 -3.84 11.70 1.36
C ARG A 91 -4.68 12.26 2.51
N LYS A 92 -5.58 11.47 3.09
CA LYS A 92 -6.36 11.87 4.28
C LYS A 92 -5.46 12.12 5.50
N ALA A 93 -4.44 11.30 5.71
CA ALA A 93 -3.46 11.51 6.79
C ALA A 93 -2.68 12.82 6.61
N GLN A 94 -2.15 13.06 5.40
CA GLN A 94 -1.43 14.29 5.07
C GLN A 94 -2.30 15.54 5.25
N TRP A 95 -3.57 15.50 4.84
CA TRP A 95 -4.51 16.60 5.06
C TRP A 95 -4.72 16.89 6.55
N ARG A 96 -4.92 15.85 7.37
CA ARG A 96 -5.07 16.00 8.83
C ARG A 96 -3.83 16.62 9.47
N GLU A 97 -2.64 16.14 9.13
CA GLU A 97 -1.38 16.71 9.62
C GLU A 97 -1.20 18.17 9.19
N GLY A 98 -1.53 18.50 7.94
CA GLY A 98 -1.49 19.87 7.42
C GLY A 98 -2.41 20.81 8.21
N GLY A 99 -3.65 20.37 8.47
CA GLY A 99 -4.62 21.09 9.29
C GLY A 99 -4.14 21.32 10.72
N GLN A 100 -3.57 20.29 11.36
CA GLN A 100 -2.97 20.42 12.70
C GLN A 100 -1.81 21.40 12.72
N ARG A 101 -0.87 21.29 11.77
CA ARG A 101 0.28 22.22 11.66
C ARG A 101 -0.17 23.67 11.48
N MET A 102 -1.20 23.90 10.65
CA MET A 102 -1.78 25.22 10.43
C MET A 102 -2.48 25.76 11.67
N SER A 103 -3.29 24.94 12.34
CA SER A 103 -3.96 25.29 13.59
C SER A 103 -2.96 25.69 14.68
N THR A 104 -1.91 24.90 14.88
CA THR A 104 -0.83 25.21 15.83
C THR A 104 -0.16 26.54 15.50
N LYS A 105 0.20 26.77 14.23
CA LYS A 105 0.80 28.05 13.80
C LYS A 105 -0.12 29.25 14.05
N ILE A 106 -1.41 29.12 13.77
CA ILE A 106 -2.40 30.19 14.00
C ILE A 106 -2.52 30.46 15.50
N ASN A 107 -2.65 29.43 16.32
CA ASN A 107 -2.81 29.56 17.77
C ASN A 107 -1.56 30.21 18.41
N THR A 108 -0.35 29.78 18.01
CA THR A 108 0.91 30.40 18.45
C THR A 108 0.99 31.88 18.05
N ARG A 109 0.63 32.24 16.81
CA ARG A 109 0.62 33.64 16.36
C ARG A 109 -0.36 34.50 17.17
N GLN A 110 -1.58 34.00 17.40
CA GLN A 110 -2.59 34.69 18.19
C GLN A 110 -2.13 34.89 19.64
N HIS A 111 -1.50 33.88 20.24
CA HIS A 111 -0.93 33.99 21.59
C HIS A 111 0.15 35.08 21.65
N ILE A 112 1.09 35.11 20.69
CA ILE A 112 2.14 36.14 20.61
C ILE A 112 1.54 37.55 20.46
N GLN A 113 0.50 37.72 19.62
CA GLN A 113 -0.16 39.01 19.46
C GLN A 113 -0.85 39.49 20.74
N LYS A 114 -1.57 38.60 21.45
CA LYS A 114 -2.20 38.92 22.73
C LYS A 114 -1.17 39.34 23.78
N GLN A 115 -0.03 38.64 23.85
CA GLN A 115 1.07 39.00 24.77
C GLN A 115 1.63 40.40 24.47
N LYS A 116 1.91 40.69 23.20
CA LYS A 116 2.38 42.02 22.76
C LYS A 116 1.39 43.14 23.08
N GLN A 117 0.09 42.91 22.91
CA GLN A 117 -0.95 43.89 23.24
C GLN A 117 -1.00 44.18 24.74
N LYS A 118 -1.02 43.14 25.59
CA LYS A 118 -0.97 43.30 27.05
C LYS A 118 0.25 44.09 27.52
N GLN A 119 1.41 43.82 26.93
CA GLN A 119 2.66 44.51 27.28
C GLN A 119 2.63 46.00 26.91
N LYS A 120 2.11 46.34 25.71
CA LYS A 120 1.91 47.74 25.29
C LYS A 120 0.92 48.48 26.20
N GLN A 121 -0.16 47.82 26.62
CA GLN A 121 -1.19 48.44 27.46
C GLN A 121 -0.66 48.72 28.87
N LYS A 122 0.16 47.82 29.43
CA LYS A 122 0.83 47.99 30.73
C LYS A 122 1.88 49.11 30.71
N GLN A 123 2.55 49.35 29.57
CA GLN A 123 3.50 50.46 29.40
C GLN A 123 2.80 51.82 29.29
N LYS A 124 1.59 51.90 28.74
CA LYS A 124 0.82 53.15 28.63
C LYS A 124 0.15 53.60 29.93
N LEU A 125 0.05 52.72 30.91
CA LEU A 125 -0.58 52.97 32.22
C LEU A 125 0.43 53.38 33.31
N ARG A 126 1.70 53.51 32.94
CA ARG A 126 2.81 54.01 33.77
C ARG A 126 3.21 55.39 33.28
#